data_AF-A0A0P9PNI0-F1
#
_entry.id   AF-A0A0P9PNI0-F1
#
_cell.length_a   1.000
_cell.length_b   1.000
_cell.length_c   1.000
_cell.angle_alpha   90.00
_cell.angle_beta   90.00
_cell.angle_gamma   90.00
#
_symmetry.space_group_name_H-M   'P 1'
#
loop_
_entity.id
_entity.type
_entity.pdbx_description
1 polymer ?
#
loop_
_entity_poly.entity_id
_entity_poly.type
_entity_poly.pdbx_seq_one_letter_code
_entity_poly.pdbx_strand_id
1 'polypeptide(L)'
;MMHAKVFQAQALDNRSSDHLRLAEHGVELLSPIREQTYSGMASISAHGTVLFAQDGVKLFVKGSAAVLQVVPEERDYAGRLAPVVCWVEQKLEQGSGASGVDAVCASFEQFATAIGRSFSEPKRLATREALELLAKKQPSQSFIALAIALLQREWEAWLKRVLATLKNFSK
;
A
#
# COMPACT_ATOMS: atom_id res chain seq x y z
N MET A 1 11.87 -5.58 -3.03
CA MET A 1 12.20 -4.33 -2.28
C MET A 1 10.98 -3.40 -2.22
N MET A 2 10.75 -2.75 -1.07
CA MET A 2 9.65 -1.79 -0.84
C MET A 2 10.05 -0.38 -1.28
N HIS A 3 9.12 0.37 -1.87
CA HIS A 3 9.34 1.77 -2.28
C HIS A 3 8.05 2.58 -2.28
N ALA A 4 8.17 3.89 -2.08
CA ALA A 4 7.06 4.82 -2.25
C ALA A 4 6.80 5.02 -3.74
N LYS A 5 5.53 5.01 -4.14
CA LYS A 5 5.08 5.23 -5.50
C LYS A 5 4.52 6.64 -5.68
N VAL A 6 3.62 7.03 -4.77
CA VAL A 6 2.86 8.27 -4.84
C VAL A 6 2.69 8.85 -3.44
N PHE A 7 2.75 10.17 -3.34
CA PHE A 7 2.36 10.93 -2.16
C PHE A 7 1.12 11.76 -2.43
N GLN A 8 0.23 11.84 -1.45
CA GLN A 8 -1.01 12.61 -1.51
C GLN A 8 -1.21 13.39 -0.21
N ALA A 9 -1.69 14.62 -0.33
CA ALA A 9 -2.12 15.41 0.81
C ALA A 9 -3.11 16.49 0.38
N GLN A 10 -4.15 16.71 1.19
CA GLN A 10 -5.08 17.82 0.98
C GLN A 10 -4.39 19.18 1.19
N ALA A 11 -4.73 20.22 0.45
CA ALA A 11 -4.27 21.57 0.79
C ALA A 11 -4.94 22.07 2.09
N LEU A 12 -4.14 22.60 3.04
CA LEU A 12 -4.68 23.05 4.34
C LEU A 12 -5.47 24.36 4.27
N ASP A 13 -5.25 25.17 3.23
CA ASP A 13 -5.96 26.43 3.01
C ASP A 13 -7.38 26.23 2.43
N ASN A 14 -7.75 25.00 2.03
CA ASN A 14 -8.99 24.65 1.35
C ASN A 14 -9.29 25.48 0.08
N ARG A 15 -8.26 26.12 -0.50
CA ARG A 15 -8.36 26.97 -1.68
C ARG A 15 -7.44 26.49 -2.80
N SER A 16 -6.30 25.93 -2.42
CA SER A 16 -5.34 25.34 -3.32
C SER A 16 -5.75 23.90 -3.68
N SER A 17 -5.28 23.44 -4.84
CA SER A 17 -5.45 22.05 -5.25
C SER A 17 -4.67 21.11 -4.33
N ASP A 18 -5.23 19.92 -4.08
CA ASP A 18 -4.54 18.88 -3.32
C ASP A 18 -3.24 18.45 -4.01
N HIS A 19 -2.24 18.15 -3.19
CA HIS A 19 -0.95 17.62 -3.63
C HIS A 19 -1.10 16.16 -4.01
N LEU A 20 -0.66 15.77 -5.22
CA LEU A 20 -0.54 14.37 -5.61
C LEU A 20 0.70 14.19 -6.48
N ARG A 21 1.78 13.69 -5.90
CA ARG A 21 3.10 13.62 -6.55
C ARG A 21 3.60 12.20 -6.72
N LEU A 22 4.30 11.93 -7.82
CA LEU A 22 5.13 10.73 -7.94
C LEU A 22 6.31 10.82 -6.97
N ALA A 23 6.58 9.74 -6.26
CA ALA A 23 7.64 9.71 -5.25
C ALA A 23 9.04 9.82 -5.86
N GLU A 24 9.28 9.22 -7.03
CA GLU A 24 10.59 9.14 -7.67
C GLU A 24 11.10 10.52 -8.16
N HIS A 25 10.20 11.39 -8.61
CA HIS A 25 10.58 12.65 -9.27
C HIS A 25 9.94 13.91 -8.65
N GLY A 26 9.02 13.74 -7.68
CA GLY A 26 8.25 14.84 -7.09
C GLY A 26 7.29 15.55 -8.06
N VAL A 27 7.07 15.00 -9.26
CA VAL A 27 6.20 15.59 -10.29
C VAL A 27 4.74 15.43 -9.89
N GLU A 28 3.98 16.53 -9.94
CA GLU A 28 2.53 16.52 -9.73
C GLU A 28 1.84 15.71 -10.83
N LEU A 29 0.91 14.85 -10.43
CA LEU A 29 0.10 14.04 -11.32
C LEU A 29 -1.06 14.87 -11.89
N LEU A 30 -1.20 14.80 -13.21
CA LEU A 30 -2.29 15.42 -13.97
C LEU A 30 -3.37 14.40 -14.32
N SER A 31 -4.58 14.88 -14.64
CA SER A 31 -5.65 14.04 -15.18
C SER A 31 -5.22 13.45 -16.54
N PRO A 32 -5.55 12.17 -16.84
CA PRO A 32 -6.43 11.25 -16.09
C PRO A 32 -5.70 10.40 -15.02
N ILE A 33 -4.37 10.37 -15.03
CA ILE A 33 -3.56 9.52 -14.15
C ILE A 33 -3.80 9.87 -12.68
N ARG A 34 -3.99 11.17 -12.38
CA ARG A 34 -4.37 11.68 -11.06
C ARG A 34 -5.60 10.97 -10.49
N GLU A 35 -6.68 10.91 -11.25
CA GLU A 35 -7.98 10.35 -10.81
C GLU A 35 -7.89 8.84 -10.61
N GLN A 36 -7.22 8.14 -11.52
CA GLN A 36 -6.97 6.70 -11.40
C GLN A 36 -6.14 6.38 -10.16
N THR A 37 -5.10 7.18 -9.90
CA THR A 37 -4.22 7.02 -8.74
C THR A 37 -4.99 7.25 -7.44
N TYR A 38 -5.77 8.33 -7.37
CA TYR A 38 -6.62 8.63 -6.21
C TYR A 38 -7.61 7.51 -5.94
N SER A 39 -8.29 7.02 -6.99
CA SER A 39 -9.23 5.90 -6.90
C SER A 39 -8.56 4.61 -6.40
N GLY A 40 -7.33 4.34 -6.86
CA GLY A 40 -6.52 3.22 -6.37
C GLY A 40 -6.21 3.33 -4.88
N MET A 41 -5.71 4.48 -4.43
CA MET A 41 -5.40 4.73 -3.01
C MET A 41 -6.65 4.65 -2.13
N ALA A 42 -7.77 5.21 -2.60
CA ALA A 42 -9.06 5.12 -1.93
C ALA A 42 -9.54 3.65 -1.84
N SER A 43 -9.41 2.86 -2.90
CA SER A 43 -9.76 1.43 -2.91
C SER A 43 -8.92 0.61 -1.92
N ILE A 44 -7.62 0.90 -1.81
CA ILE A 44 -6.74 0.25 -0.82
C ILE A 44 -7.14 0.66 0.60
N SER A 45 -7.43 1.95 0.83
CA SER A 45 -7.83 2.44 2.15
C SER A 45 -9.21 1.89 2.60
N ALA A 46 -10.15 1.75 1.65
CA ALA A 46 -11.51 1.30 1.94
C ALA A 46 -11.65 -0.23 2.05
N HIS A 47 -10.88 -0.99 1.27
CA HIS A 47 -11.02 -2.45 1.17
C HIS A 47 -9.76 -3.23 1.54
N GLY A 48 -8.67 -2.55 1.89
CA GLY A 48 -7.46 -3.17 2.38
C GLY A 48 -7.60 -3.62 3.83
N THR A 49 -6.76 -4.58 4.23
CA THR A 49 -6.64 -4.98 5.63
C THR A 49 -5.81 -3.95 6.38
N VAL A 50 -6.29 -3.49 7.54
CA VAL A 50 -5.51 -2.65 8.45
C VAL A 50 -4.39 -3.49 9.06
N LEU A 51 -3.14 -3.16 8.75
CA LEU A 51 -1.96 -3.83 9.32
C LEU A 51 -1.42 -3.09 10.55
N PHE A 52 -1.62 -1.77 10.61
CA PHE A 52 -1.14 -0.93 11.70
C PHE A 52 -2.10 0.25 11.91
N ALA A 53 -2.33 0.62 13.16
CA ALA A 53 -3.14 1.78 13.53
C ALA A 53 -2.76 2.25 14.94
N GLN A 54 -1.87 3.25 15.04
CA GLN A 54 -1.41 3.81 16.30
C GLN A 54 -0.92 5.25 16.09
N ASP A 55 -1.09 6.13 17.09
CA ASP A 55 -0.50 7.48 17.11
C ASP A 55 -0.81 8.36 15.87
N GLY A 56 -1.99 8.20 15.28
CA GLY A 56 -2.36 8.93 14.06
C GLY A 56 -1.69 8.41 12.79
N VAL A 57 -1.00 7.27 12.87
CA VAL A 57 -0.46 6.50 11.75
C VAL A 57 -1.39 5.31 11.47
N LYS A 58 -1.75 5.09 10.21
CA LYS A 58 -2.50 3.93 9.75
C LYS A 58 -1.85 3.32 8.52
N LEU A 59 -1.85 2.00 8.44
CA LEU A 59 -1.35 1.26 7.28
C LEU A 59 -2.40 0.27 6.80
N PHE A 60 -2.81 0.41 5.55
CA PHE A 60 -3.76 -0.46 4.86
C PHE A 60 -3.02 -1.28 3.81
N VAL A 61 -3.32 -2.57 3.68
CA VAL A 61 -2.63 -3.47 2.74
C VAL A 61 -3.66 -4.19 1.85
N LYS A 62 -3.40 -4.21 0.54
CA LYS A 62 -4.20 -4.92 -0.47
C LYS A 62 -3.28 -5.50 -1.54
N GLY A 63 -3.06 -6.82 -1.50
CA GLY A 63 -2.11 -7.49 -2.39
C GLY A 63 -0.67 -7.04 -2.12
N SER A 64 0.06 -6.63 -3.17
CA SER A 64 1.42 -6.09 -3.09
C SER A 64 1.48 -4.57 -2.84
N ALA A 65 0.32 -3.93 -2.71
CA ALA A 65 0.20 -2.50 -2.47
C ALA A 65 -0.24 -2.21 -1.04
N ALA A 66 0.27 -1.11 -0.50
CA ALA A 66 -0.13 -0.58 0.79
C ALA A 66 -0.35 0.94 0.72
N VAL A 67 -1.21 1.44 1.58
CA VAL A 67 -1.43 2.88 1.79
C VAL A 67 -1.10 3.20 3.24
N LEU A 68 -0.05 4.00 3.44
CA LEU A 68 0.33 4.59 4.71
C LEU A 68 -0.35 5.96 4.82
N GLN A 69 -1.01 6.23 5.94
CA GLN A 69 -1.60 7.53 6.28
C GLN A 69 -0.99 8.01 7.59
N VAL A 70 -0.51 9.24 7.62
CA VAL A 70 0.02 9.87 8.83
C VAL A 70 -0.62 11.23 9.02
N VAL A 71 -1.26 11.42 10.16
CA VAL A 71 -1.85 12.71 10.53
C VAL A 71 -0.73 13.66 10.96
N PRO A 72 -0.49 14.77 10.24
CA PRO A 72 0.55 15.75 10.60
C PRO A 72 0.20 16.52 11.88
N GLU A 73 1.11 17.37 12.36
CA GLU A 73 0.81 18.27 13.49
C GLU A 73 -0.12 19.42 13.08
N GLU A 74 -0.02 19.86 11.83
CA GLU A 74 -0.78 20.97 11.29
C GLU A 74 -2.23 20.55 11.00
N ARG A 75 -3.14 21.51 11.20
CA ARG A 75 -4.57 21.38 10.91
C ARG A 75 -4.95 22.32 9.78
N ASP A 76 -6.03 21.98 9.07
CA ASP A 76 -6.58 22.88 8.07
C ASP A 76 -7.19 24.12 8.72
N TYR A 77 -7.61 25.10 7.91
CA TYR A 77 -8.24 26.32 8.41
C TYR A 77 -9.50 26.09 9.27
N ALA A 78 -10.19 24.96 9.06
CA ALA A 78 -11.37 24.57 9.82
C ALA A 78 -11.02 23.72 11.07
N GLY A 79 -9.74 23.56 11.41
CA GLY A 79 -9.27 22.75 12.53
C GLY A 79 -9.33 21.23 12.30
N ARG A 80 -9.61 20.78 11.08
CA ARG A 80 -9.73 19.37 10.70
C ARG A 80 -8.35 18.75 10.51
N LEU A 81 -8.29 17.45 10.79
CA LEU A 81 -7.11 16.63 10.51
C LEU A 81 -7.08 16.29 9.03
N ALA A 82 -5.95 16.57 8.37
CA ALA A 82 -5.73 16.27 6.96
C ALA A 82 -4.48 15.39 6.83
N PRO A 83 -4.60 14.06 6.71
CA PRO A 83 -3.44 13.18 6.67
C PRO A 83 -2.56 13.44 5.45
N VAL A 84 -1.28 13.13 5.59
CA VAL A 84 -0.34 12.89 4.49
C VAL A 84 -0.40 11.40 4.18
N VAL A 85 -0.51 11.05 2.91
CA VAL A 85 -0.75 9.68 2.46
C VAL A 85 0.35 9.24 1.51
N CYS A 86 0.85 8.02 1.66
CA CYS A 86 1.82 7.40 0.79
C CYS A 86 1.29 6.08 0.26
N TRP A 87 1.28 5.93 -1.07
CA TRP A 87 1.16 4.62 -1.71
C TRP A 87 2.53 3.95 -1.70
N VAL A 88 2.64 2.81 -1.04
CA VAL A 88 3.84 1.96 -0.99
C VAL A 88 3.62 0.69 -1.81
N GLU A 89 4.60 0.33 -2.64
CA GLU A 89 4.60 -0.93 -3.40
C GLU A 89 5.74 -1.85 -2.96
N GLN A 90 5.42 -3.14 -2.80
CA GLN A 90 6.41 -4.18 -2.56
C GLN A 90 6.75 -4.90 -3.87
N LYS A 91 8.00 -4.76 -4.34
CA LYS A 91 8.53 -5.64 -5.40
C LYS A 91 8.88 -7.01 -4.82
N LEU A 92 8.43 -8.07 -5.50
CA LEU A 92 8.63 -9.48 -5.13
C LEU A 92 10.09 -9.95 -5.14
N GLU A 93 11.04 -9.16 -5.65
CA GLU A 93 12.44 -9.58 -5.72
C GLU A 93 13.12 -9.56 -4.35
N GLN A 94 13.72 -10.71 -4.03
CA GLN A 94 14.40 -11.07 -2.79
C GLN A 94 15.66 -10.21 -2.59
N GLY A 95 15.56 -9.19 -1.75
CA GLY A 95 16.68 -8.37 -1.29
C GLY A 95 16.30 -7.71 0.03
N SER A 96 17.18 -7.79 1.03
CA SER A 96 16.91 -7.57 2.46
C SER A 96 16.22 -6.24 2.78
N GLY A 97 15.20 -6.32 3.64
CA GLY A 97 14.15 -5.33 3.87
C GLY A 97 14.50 -4.03 4.60
N ALA A 98 15.77 -3.75 4.93
CA ALA A 98 16.14 -2.54 5.68
C ALA A 98 16.19 -1.27 4.80
N SER A 99 16.80 -1.35 3.62
CA SER A 99 17.01 -0.17 2.75
C SER A 99 15.69 0.46 2.24
N GLY A 100 14.63 -0.34 2.08
CA GLY A 100 13.33 0.16 1.60
C GLY A 100 12.55 0.95 2.64
N VAL A 101 12.65 0.58 3.93
CA VAL A 101 11.96 1.30 5.02
C VAL A 101 12.53 2.70 5.16
N ASP A 102 13.86 2.82 5.27
CA ASP A 102 14.52 4.12 5.41
C ASP A 102 14.24 5.05 4.24
N ALA A 103 14.27 4.53 3.01
CA ALA A 103 13.96 5.30 1.82
C ALA A 103 12.51 5.82 1.80
N VAL A 104 11.53 4.98 2.18
CA VAL A 104 10.12 5.40 2.28
C VAL A 104 9.95 6.44 3.38
N CYS A 105 10.51 6.24 4.57
CA CYS A 105 10.44 7.22 5.66
C CYS A 105 11.03 8.57 5.23
N ALA A 106 12.24 8.58 4.67
CA ALA A 106 12.93 9.80 4.26
C ALA A 106 12.17 10.56 3.17
N SER A 107 11.71 9.86 2.13
CA SER A 107 10.94 10.48 1.04
C SER A 107 9.58 11.00 1.52
N PHE A 108 8.94 10.30 2.46
CA PHE A 108 7.68 10.72 3.05
C PHE A 108 7.83 11.97 3.92
N GLU A 109 8.87 12.04 4.75
CA GLU A 109 9.21 13.25 5.53
C GLU A 109 9.59 14.44 4.64
N GLN A 110 10.36 14.18 3.57
CA GLN A 110 10.71 15.20 2.59
C GLN A 110 9.47 15.77 1.91
N PHE A 111 8.53 14.91 1.50
CA PHE A 111 7.25 15.35 0.92
C PHE A 111 6.45 16.19 1.91
N ALA A 112 6.28 15.73 3.16
CA ALA A 112 5.56 16.45 4.19
C ALA A 112 6.16 17.85 4.43
N THR A 113 7.49 17.92 4.56
CA THR A 113 8.21 19.19 4.75
C THR A 113 8.00 20.13 3.57
N ALA A 114 8.06 19.62 2.33
CA ALA A 114 7.88 20.41 1.12
C ALA A 114 6.48 21.04 0.98
N ILE A 115 5.47 20.49 1.67
CA ILE A 115 4.10 21.04 1.71
C ILE A 115 3.81 21.75 3.04
N GLY A 116 4.84 22.06 3.83
CA GLY A 116 4.70 22.80 5.09
C GLY A 116 4.08 21.99 6.21
N ARG A 117 4.33 20.68 6.27
CA ARG A 117 3.82 19.78 7.30
C ARG A 117 4.93 19.08 8.06
N SER A 118 4.65 18.69 9.29
CA SER A 118 5.60 18.03 10.19
C SER A 118 5.00 16.82 10.90
N PHE A 119 5.88 15.91 11.30
CA PHE A 119 5.56 14.74 12.12
C PHE A 119 6.36 14.78 13.42
N SER A 120 5.67 14.69 14.56
CA SER A 120 6.30 14.48 15.86
C SER A 120 7.09 13.17 15.92
N GLU A 121 8.02 13.07 16.87
CA GLU A 121 8.85 11.87 17.08
C GLU A 121 8.01 10.58 17.22
N PRO A 122 6.90 10.54 18.00
CA PRO A 122 6.08 9.35 18.11
C PRO A 122 5.51 8.90 16.76
N LYS A 123 5.08 9.85 15.91
CA LYS A 123 4.57 9.56 14.57
C LYS A 123 5.66 9.03 13.64
N ARG A 124 6.89 9.55 13.74
CA ARG A 124 8.04 9.06 12.96
C ARG A 124 8.40 7.62 13.36
N LEU A 125 8.42 7.32 14.65
CA LEU A 125 8.64 5.96 15.16
C LEU A 125 7.52 5.00 14.75
N ALA A 126 6.26 5.38 14.93
CA ALA A 126 5.11 4.56 14.53
C ALA A 126 5.06 4.33 13.01
N THR A 127 5.46 5.32 12.21
CA THR A 127 5.59 5.18 10.75
C THR A 127 6.64 4.13 10.38
N ARG A 128 7.81 4.21 11.01
CA ARG A 128 8.88 3.22 10.81
C ARG A 128 8.42 1.82 11.21
N GLU A 129 7.79 1.68 12.38
CA GLU A 129 7.27 0.39 12.85
C GLU A 129 6.23 -0.19 11.88
N ALA A 130 5.29 0.62 11.39
CA ALA A 130 4.30 0.19 10.41
C ALA A 130 4.96 -0.36 9.14
N LEU A 131 5.99 0.33 8.64
CA LEU A 131 6.74 -0.07 7.44
C LEU A 131 7.63 -1.29 7.67
N GLU A 132 8.19 -1.46 8.86
CA GLU A 132 8.92 -2.67 9.24
C GLU A 132 7.99 -3.88 9.34
N LEU A 133 6.78 -3.71 9.91
CA LEU A 133 5.76 -4.75 9.93
C LEU A 133 5.34 -5.15 8.51
N LEU A 134 5.18 -4.16 7.62
CA LEU A 134 4.91 -4.38 6.21
C LEU A 134 6.03 -5.19 5.54
N ALA A 135 7.29 -4.83 5.77
CA ALA A 135 8.46 -5.52 5.21
C ALA A 135 8.62 -6.95 5.75
N LYS A 136 8.30 -7.19 7.03
CA LYS A 136 8.31 -8.53 7.66
C LYS A 136 7.19 -9.42 7.15
N LYS A 137 6.08 -8.83 6.69
CA LYS A 137 4.98 -9.53 6.02
C LYS A 137 5.44 -9.99 4.64
N GLN A 138 6.35 -10.98 4.60
CA GLN A 138 6.71 -11.67 3.37
C GLN A 138 5.44 -12.22 2.72
N PRO A 139 5.38 -12.30 1.38
CA PRO A 139 4.26 -12.88 0.66
C PRO A 139 4.27 -14.41 0.76
N SER A 140 4.23 -14.97 1.98
CA SER A 140 3.98 -16.40 2.19
C SER A 140 2.57 -16.79 1.73
N GLN A 141 1.64 -15.83 1.69
CA GLN A 141 0.29 -16.02 1.16
C GLN A 141 0.26 -16.19 -0.37
N SER A 142 1.24 -15.68 -1.12
CA SER A 142 1.30 -15.85 -2.58
C SER A 142 1.64 -17.30 -2.94
N PHE A 143 2.65 -17.89 -2.29
CA PHE A 143 3.02 -19.28 -2.54
C PHE A 143 1.98 -20.28 -2.03
N ILE A 144 1.37 -20.02 -0.88
CA ILE A 144 0.30 -20.89 -0.35
C ILE A 144 -0.96 -20.79 -1.22
N ALA A 145 -1.38 -19.59 -1.64
CA ALA A 145 -2.52 -19.43 -2.53
C ALA A 145 -2.25 -20.01 -3.93
N LEU A 146 -1.03 -19.86 -4.45
CA LEU A 146 -0.62 -20.45 -5.72
C LEU A 146 -0.56 -21.99 -5.62
N ALA A 147 -0.06 -22.54 -4.52
CA ALA A 147 -0.05 -23.98 -4.26
C ALA A 147 -1.47 -24.55 -4.12
N ILE A 148 -2.38 -23.86 -3.42
CA ILE A 148 -3.78 -24.25 -3.32
C ILE A 148 -4.45 -24.23 -4.70
N ALA A 149 -4.21 -23.18 -5.51
CA ALA A 149 -4.77 -23.07 -6.85
C ALA A 149 -4.24 -24.16 -7.80
N LEU A 150 -2.95 -24.51 -7.71
CA LEU A 150 -2.35 -25.61 -8.47
C LEU A 150 -2.94 -26.96 -8.06
N LEU A 151 -3.07 -27.23 -6.75
CA LEU A 151 -3.66 -28.46 -6.22
C LEU A 151 -5.14 -28.62 -6.63
N GLN A 152 -5.93 -27.54 -6.58
CA GLN A 152 -7.33 -27.57 -7.05
C GLN A 152 -7.43 -27.92 -8.54
N ARG A 153 -6.54 -27.35 -9.37
CA ARG A 153 -6.54 -27.59 -10.82
C ARG A 153 -6.15 -29.01 -11.18
N GLU A 154 -5.17 -29.59 -10.49
CA GLU A 154 -4.79 -30.99 -10.69
C GLU A 154 -5.88 -31.95 -10.21
N TRP A 155 -6.53 -31.65 -9.08
CA TRP A 155 -7.65 -32.44 -8.56
C TRP A 155 -8.83 -32.48 -9.53
N GLU A 156 -9.24 -31.33 -10.08
CA GLU A 156 -10.29 -31.26 -11.11
C GLU A 156 -9.93 -32.03 -12.38
N ALA A 157 -8.68 -31.92 -12.83
CA ALA A 157 -8.20 -32.64 -14.00
C ALA A 157 -8.17 -34.16 -13.79
N TRP A 158 -7.82 -34.61 -12.58
CA TRP A 158 -7.87 -36.02 -12.19
C TRP A 158 -9.32 -36.52 -12.13
N LEU A 159 -10.24 -35.79 -11.49
CA LEU A 159 -11.66 -36.13 -11.41
C LEU A 159 -12.31 -36.30 -12.77
N LYS A 160 -12.03 -35.39 -13.71
CA LYS A 160 -12.52 -35.49 -15.10
C LYS A 160 -12.01 -36.74 -15.80
N ARG A 161 -10.75 -37.12 -15.59
CA ARG A 161 -10.17 -38.34 -16.17
C ARG A 161 -10.81 -39.60 -15.60
N VAL A 162 -10.98 -39.68 -14.28
CA VAL A 162 -11.63 -40.83 -13.62
C VAL A 162 -13.08 -40.99 -14.07
N LEU A 163 -13.86 -39.91 -14.12
CA LEU A 163 -15.25 -39.94 -14.59
C LEU A 163 -15.37 -40.35 -16.07
N ALA A 164 -14.44 -39.90 -16.93
CA ALA A 164 -14.40 -40.33 -18.33
C ALA A 164 -14.07 -41.82 -18.46
N THR A 165 -13.18 -42.33 -17.61
CA THR A 165 -12.78 -43.74 -17.61
C THR A 165 -13.92 -44.64 -17.13
N LEU A 166 -14.64 -44.23 -16.08
CA LEU A 166 -15.82 -44.95 -15.56
C LEU A 166 -16.98 -44.98 -16.57
N LYS A 167 -17.19 -43.90 -17.34
CA LYS A 167 -18.20 -43.90 -18.42
C LYS A 167 -17.87 -44.86 -19.55
N ASN A 168 -16.58 -45.09 -19.82
CA ASN A 168 -16.15 -46.04 -20.86
C ASN A 168 -16.23 -47.50 -20.40
N PHE A 169 -16.22 -47.77 -19.09
CA PHE A 169 -16.42 -49.13 -18.53
C PHE A 169 -17.89 -49.54 -18.38
N SER A 170 -18.84 -48.61 -18.56
CA SER A 170 -20.29 -48.85 -18.46
C SER A 170 -20.95 -49.15 -19.82
N LYS A 171 -20.16 -49.44 -20.86
CA LYS A 171 -20.61 -49.94 -22.16
C LYS A 171 -20.05 -51.34 -22.37
#